data_AF-A0AAP4RAM4-F1
#
_entry.id   AF-A0AAP4RAM4-F1
#
_cell.length_a   1.000
_cell.length_b   1.000
_cell.length_c   1.000
_cell.angle_alpha   90.00
_cell.angle_beta   90.00
_cell.angle_gamma   90.00
#
_symmetry.space_group_name_H-M   'P 1'
#
loop_
_entity.id
_entity.type
_entity.pdbx_description
1 polymer ?
#
loop_
_entity_poly.entity_id
_entity_poly.type
_entity_poly.pdbx_seq_one_letter_code
_entity_poly.pdbx_strand_id
1 'polypeptide(L)'
;MTKNINEQITGSARENVWRFEGIFHLGAIAQHDSLPPAFRDAIDEELVEIAKAVGVPGKKALRMETDEFVEYVLDKNLTGLLVNVATPVREYFEGDDSSSYGFSWGHYGTEWLYGDDLAALLPKIEAWVKERSDEDRRKSARKAA
;
A
#
# COMPACT_ATOMS: atom_id res chain seq x y z
N MET A 1 16.57 -0.54 19.30
CA MET A 1 15.19 -0.02 19.12
C MET A 1 14.44 -0.67 17.95
N THR A 2 15.00 -1.64 17.22
CA THR A 2 14.41 -2.21 15.99
C THR A 2 13.52 -3.44 16.19
N LYS A 3 13.63 -4.18 17.31
CA LYS A 3 12.74 -5.34 17.57
C LYS A 3 11.26 -4.94 17.68
N ASN A 4 10.99 -3.72 18.14
CA ASN A 4 9.63 -3.25 18.41
C ASN A 4 8.80 -3.06 17.12
N ILE A 5 9.36 -2.47 16.06
CA ILE A 5 8.57 -2.17 14.85
C ILE A 5 8.20 -3.42 14.05
N ASN A 6 9.10 -4.40 13.95
CA ASN A 6 8.79 -5.66 13.24
C ASN A 6 7.71 -6.47 13.96
N GLU A 7 7.74 -6.49 15.29
CA GLU A 7 6.70 -7.10 16.12
C GLU A 7 5.35 -6.37 15.95
N GLN A 8 5.34 -5.03 15.94
CA GLN A 8 4.14 -4.24 15.67
C GLN A 8 3.55 -4.52 14.29
N ILE A 9 4.39 -4.55 13.25
CA ILE A 9 3.97 -4.87 11.88
C ILE A 9 3.36 -6.26 11.81
N THR A 10 4.02 -7.25 12.41
CA THR A 10 3.55 -8.65 12.38
C THR A 10 2.24 -8.80 13.15
N GLY A 11 2.11 -8.13 14.31
CA GLY A 11 0.87 -8.08 15.08
C GLY A 11 -0.25 -7.43 14.29
N SER A 12 -0.02 -6.25 13.74
CA SER A 12 -1.01 -5.52 12.94
C SER A 12 -1.42 -6.30 11.68
N ALA A 13 -0.48 -6.90 10.95
CA ALA A 13 -0.76 -7.71 9.76
C ALA A 13 -1.66 -8.91 10.10
N ARG A 14 -1.44 -9.54 11.26
CA ARG A 14 -2.25 -10.66 11.74
C ARG A 14 -3.65 -10.21 12.19
N GLU A 15 -3.74 -9.15 12.99
CA GLU A 15 -4.98 -8.65 13.58
C GLU A 15 -5.88 -7.99 12.53
N ASN A 16 -5.28 -7.22 11.63
CA ASN A 16 -5.98 -6.45 10.62
C ASN A 16 -5.95 -7.12 9.24
N VAL A 17 -5.40 -8.33 9.10
CA VAL A 17 -5.40 -9.13 7.86
C VAL A 17 -4.88 -8.34 6.65
N TRP A 18 -3.60 -7.98 6.68
CA TRP A 18 -2.91 -7.35 5.55
C TRP A 18 -1.51 -7.94 5.36
N ARG A 19 -0.88 -7.69 4.20
CA ARG A 19 0.51 -8.07 3.93
C ARG A 19 1.20 -7.10 2.98
N PHE A 20 2.53 -7.09 3.00
CA PHE A 20 3.32 -6.43 1.96
C PHE A 20 3.41 -7.31 0.71
N GLU A 21 3.18 -6.72 -0.46
CA GLU A 21 3.47 -7.31 -1.77
C GLU A 21 4.83 -6.81 -2.32
N GLY A 22 5.27 -5.62 -1.88
CA GLY A 22 6.56 -5.06 -2.27
C GLY A 22 7.04 -3.99 -1.29
N ILE A 23 8.36 -3.89 -1.12
CA ILE A 23 9.02 -2.86 -0.31
C ILE A 23 10.26 -2.38 -1.07
N PHE A 24 10.30 -1.11 -1.43
CA PHE A 24 11.35 -0.50 -2.23
C PHE A 24 11.93 0.72 -1.51
N HIS A 25 13.25 0.75 -1.33
CA HIS A 25 13.94 1.92 -0.80
C HIS A 25 14.28 2.89 -1.94
N LEU A 26 13.44 3.90 -2.15
CA LEU A 26 13.51 4.78 -3.33
C LEU A 26 14.86 5.50 -3.43
N GLY A 27 15.37 6.00 -2.31
CA GLY A 27 16.65 6.71 -2.28
C GLY A 27 17.86 5.84 -2.64
N ALA A 28 17.75 4.51 -2.56
CA ALA A 28 18.82 3.59 -2.93
C ALA A 28 18.67 3.13 -4.38
N ILE A 29 17.44 3.07 -4.88
CA ILE A 29 17.12 2.68 -6.24
C ILE A 29 17.43 3.79 -7.23
N ALA A 30 17.02 5.03 -6.93
CA ALA A 30 17.10 6.15 -7.87
C ALA A 30 18.52 6.67 -8.14
N GLN A 31 19.53 6.20 -7.41
CA GLN A 31 20.94 6.63 -7.56
C GLN A 31 21.66 5.99 -8.74
N HIS A 32 21.05 4.99 -9.37
CA HIS A 32 21.66 4.21 -10.43
C HIS A 32 21.03 4.51 -11.80
N ASP A 33 21.81 4.30 -12.85
CA ASP A 33 21.40 4.44 -14.25
C ASP A 33 20.42 3.35 -14.73
N SER A 34 20.12 2.38 -13.87
CA SER A 34 19.24 1.25 -14.15
C SER A 34 18.39 0.90 -12.93
N LEU A 35 17.08 0.77 -13.16
CA LEU A 35 16.14 0.33 -12.12
C LEU A 35 16.29 -1.19 -11.89
N PRO A 36 16.23 -1.66 -10.63
CA PRO A 36 16.15 -3.08 -10.34
C PRO A 36 14.93 -3.71 -11.03
N PRO A 37 15.03 -4.94 -11.58
CA PRO A 37 13.94 -5.57 -12.31
C PRO A 37 12.60 -5.58 -11.55
N ALA A 38 12.61 -5.95 -10.27
CA ALA A 38 11.39 -5.99 -9.45
C ALA A 38 10.72 -4.61 -9.30
N PHE A 39 11.49 -3.53 -9.29
CA PHE A 39 10.93 -2.17 -9.24
C PHE A 39 10.45 -1.71 -10.62
N ARG A 40 11.17 -2.11 -11.68
CA ARG A 40 10.77 -1.83 -13.05
C ARG A 40 9.43 -2.47 -13.39
N ASP A 41 9.23 -3.74 -13.04
CA ASP A 41 7.97 -4.44 -13.27
C ASP A 41 6.80 -3.70 -12.59
N ALA A 42 6.99 -3.26 -11.34
CA ALA A 42 5.99 -2.47 -10.61
C ALA A 42 5.70 -1.11 -11.25
N ILE A 43 6.73 -0.40 -11.72
CA ILE A 43 6.58 0.90 -12.40
C ILE A 43 5.88 0.73 -13.74
N ASP A 44 6.26 -0.25 -14.55
CA ASP A 44 5.68 -0.49 -15.87
C ASP A 44 4.17 -0.80 -15.77
N GLU A 45 3.72 -1.40 -14.67
CA GLU A 45 2.31 -1.73 -14.41
C GLU A 45 1.53 -0.62 -13.68
N GLU A 46 2.14 0.04 -12.68
CA GLU A 46 1.42 0.87 -11.69
C GLU A 46 2.05 2.26 -11.46
N LEU A 47 2.79 2.81 -12.44
CA LEU A 47 3.47 4.12 -12.31
C LEU A 47 2.55 5.23 -11.81
N VAL A 48 1.30 5.30 -12.27
CA VAL A 48 0.37 6.37 -11.89
C VAL A 48 0.06 6.32 -10.40
N GLU A 49 -0.17 5.13 -9.85
CA GLU A 49 -0.46 4.87 -8.44
C GLU A 49 0.79 5.13 -7.59
N ILE A 50 1.95 4.64 -8.04
CA ILE A 50 3.24 4.87 -7.38
C ILE A 50 3.58 6.38 -7.33
N ALA A 51 3.38 7.10 -8.43
CA ALA A 51 3.60 8.54 -8.50
C ALA A 51 2.69 9.30 -7.51
N LYS A 52 1.41 8.93 -7.44
CA LYS A 52 0.48 9.52 -6.45
C LYS A 52 0.92 9.23 -5.02
N ALA A 53 1.38 8.01 -4.73
CA ALA A 53 1.82 7.60 -3.40
C ALA A 53 2.95 8.47 -2.85
N VAL A 54 3.86 8.92 -3.72
CA VAL A 54 4.97 9.83 -3.38
C VAL A 54 4.60 11.32 -3.45
N GLY A 55 3.33 11.66 -3.68
CA GLY A 55 2.82 13.02 -3.66
C GLY A 55 2.78 13.74 -5.01
N VAL A 56 2.96 13.03 -6.13
CA VAL A 56 2.75 13.62 -7.47
C VAL A 56 1.26 13.93 -7.66
N PRO A 57 0.89 15.16 -8.05
CA PRO A 57 -0.51 15.49 -8.33
C PRO A 57 -1.11 14.58 -9.41
N GLY A 58 -2.34 14.10 -9.23
CA GLY A 58 -2.95 13.09 -10.11
C GLY A 58 -2.95 13.44 -11.61
N LYS A 59 -3.13 14.72 -11.98
CA LYS A 59 -3.05 15.16 -13.38
C LYS A 59 -1.64 15.02 -13.97
N LYS A 60 -0.60 15.19 -13.14
CA LYS A 60 0.79 15.02 -13.52
C LYS A 60 1.13 13.52 -13.59
N ALA A 61 0.72 12.74 -12.59
CA ALA A 61 0.94 11.29 -12.56
C ALA A 61 0.42 10.57 -13.81
N LEU A 62 -0.77 10.97 -14.34
CA LEU A 62 -1.37 10.38 -15.54
C LEU A 62 -0.57 10.55 -16.85
N ARG A 63 0.46 11.41 -16.85
CA ARG A 63 1.28 11.71 -18.03
C ARG A 63 2.78 11.57 -17.73
N MET A 64 3.09 11.08 -16.53
CA MET A 64 4.45 10.94 -16.06
C MET A 64 5.03 9.68 -16.69
N GLU A 65 6.26 9.81 -17.19
CA GLU A 65 7.05 8.69 -17.68
C GLU A 65 8.02 8.23 -16.59
N THR A 66 8.54 7.00 -16.73
CA THR A 66 9.46 6.40 -15.74
C THR A 66 10.67 7.27 -15.44
N ASP A 67 11.32 7.83 -16.46
CA ASP A 67 12.49 8.69 -16.29
C ASP A 67 12.13 9.98 -15.52
N GLU A 68 10.97 10.58 -15.81
CA GLU A 68 10.48 11.76 -15.09
C GLU A 68 10.17 11.43 -13.62
N PHE A 69 9.68 10.23 -13.32
CA PHE A 69 9.46 9.78 -11.96
C PHE A 69 10.78 9.63 -11.19
N VAL A 70 11.81 9.05 -11.80
CA VAL A 70 13.14 8.90 -11.18
C VAL A 70 13.75 10.28 -10.89
N GLU A 71 13.69 11.21 -11.86
CA GLU A 71 14.11 12.59 -11.65
C GLU A 71 13.34 13.25 -10.50
N TYR A 72 12.02 13.06 -10.43
CA TYR A 72 11.20 13.58 -9.34
C TYR A 72 11.63 13.04 -7.97
N VAL A 73 11.94 11.73 -7.87
CA VAL A 73 12.43 11.10 -6.63
C VAL A 73 13.74 11.74 -6.18
N LEU A 74 14.67 11.99 -7.12
CA LEU A 74 15.96 12.63 -6.84
C LEU A 74 15.78 14.10 -6.43
N ASP A 75 15.03 14.88 -7.20
CA ASP A 75 14.79 16.31 -6.98
C ASP A 75 14.09 16.60 -5.65
N LYS A 76 13.17 15.71 -5.25
CA LYS A 76 12.44 15.82 -3.99
C LYS A 76 13.15 15.14 -2.82
N ASN A 77 14.33 14.57 -3.06
CA ASN A 77 15.13 13.86 -2.07
C ASN A 77 14.29 12.80 -1.32
N LEU A 78 13.52 12.02 -2.07
CA LEU A 78 12.62 11.00 -1.51
C LEU A 78 13.42 9.75 -1.13
N THR A 79 14.03 9.78 0.06
CA THR A 79 14.93 8.73 0.53
C THR A 79 14.26 7.62 1.31
N GLY A 80 12.96 7.71 1.56
CA GLY A 80 12.18 6.70 2.30
C GLY A 80 11.82 5.43 1.54
N LEU A 81 10.82 4.74 2.08
CA LEU A 81 10.27 3.48 1.61
C LEU A 81 8.97 3.72 0.83
N LEU A 82 8.89 3.09 -0.33
CA LEU A 82 7.66 2.87 -1.08
C LEU A 82 7.22 1.41 -0.86
N VAL A 83 5.98 1.21 -0.42
CA VAL A 83 5.44 -0.13 -0.13
C VAL A 83 4.14 -0.37 -0.89
N ASN A 84 3.99 -1.57 -1.43
CA ASN A 84 2.71 -2.09 -1.93
C ASN A 84 2.11 -2.97 -0.83
N VAL A 85 0.89 -2.65 -0.42
CA VAL A 85 0.20 -3.30 0.69
C VAL A 85 -1.12 -3.86 0.21
N ALA A 86 -1.42 -5.10 0.61
CA ALA A 86 -2.63 -5.81 0.23
C ALA A 86 -3.51 -6.15 1.43
N THR A 87 -4.83 -6.06 1.24
CA THR A 87 -5.85 -6.60 2.17
C THR A 87 -6.93 -7.34 1.37
N PRO A 88 -7.40 -8.52 1.81
CA PRO A 88 -8.42 -9.26 1.10
C PRO A 88 -9.77 -8.57 1.24
N VAL A 89 -10.66 -8.83 0.28
CA VAL A 89 -12.06 -8.42 0.36
C VAL A 89 -12.76 -9.26 1.44
N ARG A 90 -13.46 -8.60 2.35
CA ARG A 90 -14.17 -9.24 3.47
C ARG A 90 -15.66 -9.34 3.18
N GLU A 91 -16.24 -10.49 3.45
CA GLU A 91 -17.69 -10.69 3.39
C GLU A 91 -18.22 -10.85 4.82
N TYR A 92 -18.98 -9.86 5.28
CA TYR A 92 -19.53 -9.85 6.64
C TYR A 92 -20.86 -10.62 6.68
N PHE A 93 -21.03 -11.43 7.72
CA PHE A 93 -22.24 -12.22 7.95
C PHE A 93 -23.29 -11.41 8.74
N GLU A 94 -24.57 -11.74 8.56
CA GLU A 94 -25.66 -11.15 9.35
C GLU A 94 -25.74 -11.78 10.75
N GLY A 95 -25.82 -10.96 11.80
CA GLY A 95 -25.97 -11.40 13.19
C GLY A 95 -25.78 -10.27 14.21
N ASP A 96 -26.26 -10.49 15.44
CA ASP A 96 -26.30 -9.49 16.53
C ASP A 96 -24.92 -8.95 16.96
N ASP A 97 -23.83 -9.68 16.67
CA ASP A 97 -22.44 -9.24 16.82
C ASP A 97 -21.81 -9.01 15.44
N SER A 98 -21.94 -7.79 14.91
CA SER A 98 -21.64 -7.39 13.53
C SER A 98 -20.13 -7.36 13.14
N SER A 99 -19.31 -8.26 13.66
CA SER A 99 -17.86 -8.32 13.41
C SER A 99 -17.36 -9.62 12.77
N SER A 100 -18.20 -10.64 12.59
CA SER A 100 -17.79 -11.88 11.93
C SER A 100 -17.77 -11.71 10.41
N TYR A 101 -16.67 -12.14 9.77
CA TYR A 101 -16.48 -12.10 8.33
C TYR A 101 -15.71 -13.31 7.81
N GLY A 102 -15.97 -13.68 6.55
CA GLY A 102 -15.14 -14.57 5.76
C GLY A 102 -14.26 -13.78 4.78
N PHE A 103 -13.13 -14.34 4.37
CA PHE A 103 -12.30 -13.78 3.29
C PHE A 103 -11.49 -14.88 2.61
N SER A 104 -11.02 -14.58 1.39
CA SER A 104 -9.97 -15.35 0.73
C SER A 104 -8.99 -14.39 0.06
N TRP A 105 -7.74 -14.83 -0.10
CA TRP A 105 -6.72 -14.08 -0.83
C TRP A 105 -6.83 -14.23 -2.36
N GLY A 106 -7.88 -14.88 -2.88
CA GLY A 106 -8.16 -14.91 -4.32
C GLY A 106 -8.68 -13.58 -4.87
N HIS A 107 -9.22 -12.72 -3.98
CA HIS A 107 -9.68 -11.38 -4.30
C HIS A 107 -9.22 -10.41 -3.20
N TYR A 108 -8.33 -9.50 -3.57
CA TYR A 108 -7.78 -8.49 -2.65
C TYR A 108 -7.57 -7.17 -3.38
N GLY A 109 -7.51 -6.09 -2.61
CA GLY A 109 -7.07 -4.79 -3.10
C GLY A 109 -5.62 -4.54 -2.69
N THR A 110 -4.92 -3.74 -3.49
CA THR A 110 -3.57 -3.22 -3.21
C THR A 110 -3.60 -1.70 -3.09
N GLU A 111 -2.59 -1.14 -2.43
CA GLU A 111 -2.33 0.30 -2.38
C GLU A 111 -0.84 0.56 -2.25
N TRP A 112 -0.36 1.59 -2.95
CA TRP A 112 1.00 2.08 -2.84
C TRP A 112 1.07 3.19 -1.80
N LEU A 113 1.98 3.06 -0.84
CA LEU A 113 2.17 4.04 0.22
C LEU A 113 3.65 4.42 0.32
N TYR A 114 3.92 5.71 0.54
CA TYR A 114 5.26 6.21 0.80
C TYR A 114 5.42 6.70 2.24
N GLY A 115 6.58 6.48 2.84
CA GLY A 115 6.96 7.07 4.12
C GLY A 115 8.45 6.98 4.37
N ASP A 116 8.97 7.82 5.26
CA ASP A 116 10.41 7.90 5.53
C ASP A 116 10.98 6.59 6.09
N ASP A 117 10.17 5.87 6.86
CA ASP A 117 10.50 4.56 7.41
C ASP A 117 9.22 3.71 7.64
N LEU A 118 9.42 2.47 8.12
CA LEU A 118 8.32 1.55 8.42
C LEU A 118 7.42 2.02 9.58
N ALA A 119 7.94 2.78 10.54
CA ALA A 119 7.15 3.30 11.65
C ALA A 119 6.20 4.41 11.18
N ALA A 120 6.63 5.25 10.23
CA ALA A 120 5.79 6.25 9.58
C ALA A 120 4.75 5.65 8.63
N LEU A 121 5.03 4.47 8.06
CA LEU A 121 4.12 3.74 7.17
C LEU A 121 3.01 3.00 7.91
N LEU A 122 3.30 2.39 9.07
CA LEU A 122 2.34 1.53 9.78
C LEU A 122 0.98 2.21 10.04
N PRO A 123 0.89 3.44 10.56
CA PRO A 123 -0.39 4.12 10.74
C PRO A 123 -1.15 4.37 9.43
N LYS A 124 -0.43 4.60 8.32
CA LYS A 124 -1.06 4.80 6.99
C LYS A 124 -1.65 3.50 6.46
N ILE A 125 -0.94 2.40 6.66
CA ILE A 125 -1.39 1.05 6.32
C ILE A 125 -2.67 0.72 7.09
N GLU A 126 -2.65 0.88 8.41
CA GLU A 126 -3.81 0.58 9.25
C GLU A 126 -5.03 1.43 8.90
N ALA A 127 -4.83 2.71 8.60
CA ALA A 127 -5.91 3.60 8.16
C ALA A 127 -6.54 3.11 6.85
N TRP A 128 -5.73 2.77 5.85
CA TRP A 128 -6.21 2.27 4.56
C TRP A 128 -6.91 0.91 4.71
N VAL A 129 -6.32 -0.04 5.43
CA VAL A 129 -6.94 -1.37 5.68
C VAL A 129 -8.29 -1.21 6.38
N LYS A 130 -8.38 -0.31 7.36
CA LYS A 130 -9.63 -0.02 8.05
C LYS A 130 -10.68 0.56 7.10
N GLU A 131 -10.31 1.51 6.25
CA GLU A 131 -11.21 2.10 5.26
C GLU A 131 -11.80 1.02 4.33
N ARG A 132 -10.95 0.14 3.80
CA ARG A 132 -11.38 -0.99 2.95
C ARG A 132 -12.30 -1.93 3.69
N SER A 133 -11.95 -2.28 4.93
CA SER A 133 -12.76 -3.16 5.78
C SER A 133 -14.15 -2.58 6.09
N ASP A 134 -14.24 -1.27 6.29
CA ASP A 134 -15.51 -0.58 6.51
C ASP A 134 -16.33 -0.45 5.22
N GLU A 135 -15.68 -0.27 4.06
CA GLU A 135 -16.32 -0.30 2.75
C GLU A 135 -16.95 -1.67 2.46
N ASP A 136 -16.20 -2.73 2.69
CA ASP A 136 -16.65 -4.12 2.57
C ASP A 136 -17.86 -4.41 3.46
N ARG A 137 -17.81 -3.95 4.73
CA ARG A 137 -18.95 -4.07 5.66
C ARG A 137 -20.20 -3.39 5.11
N ARG A 138 -20.07 -2.16 4.58
CA ARG A 138 -21.20 -1.44 3.97
C ARG A 138 -21.75 -2.15 2.74
N LYS A 139 -20.89 -2.75 1.92
CA LYS A 139 -21.30 -3.52 0.73
C LYS A 139 -22.06 -4.79 1.13
N SER A 140 -21.57 -5.55 2.11
CA SER A 140 -22.27 -6.73 2.63
C SER A 140 -23.64 -6.37 3.20
N ALA A 141 -23.74 -5.30 4.00
CA ALA A 141 -25.02 -4.84 4.56
C ALA A 141 -26.04 -4.45 3.47
N ARG A 142 -25.59 -3.83 2.38
CA ARG A 142 -26.47 -3.48 1.24
C ARG A 142 -26.92 -4.68 0.42
N LYS A 143 -26.12 -5.76 0.38
CA LYS A 143 -26.46 -6.99 -0.35
C LYS A 143 -27.52 -7.82 0.37
N ALA A 144 -27.60 -7.65 1.69
CA ALA A 144 -28.50 -8.43 2.54
C ALA A 144 -29.86 -7.74 2.80
N ALA A 145 -29.93 -6.43 2.57
CA ALA A 145 -31.18 -5.64 2.53
C ALA A 145 -31.97 -5.85 1.23
#